data_AF-A0A8B5Q7S4-F1
#
_entry.id   AF-A0A8B5Q7S4-F1
#
_cell.length_a   1.000
_cell.length_b   1.000
_cell.length_c   1.000
_cell.angle_alpha   90.00
_cell.angle_beta   90.00
_cell.angle_gamma   90.00
#
_symmetry.space_group_name_H-M   'P 1'
#
loop_
_entity.id
_entity.type
_entity.pdbx_description
1 polymer ?
#
loop_
_entity_poly.entity_id
_entity_poly.type
_entity_poly.pdbx_seq_one_letter_code
_entity_poly.pdbx_strand_id
1 'polypeptide(L)'
;MNYKDVVDKYNMEDVRISTRIIDADDGGSPIFLIEGTESALKMMSEIFLSAANDGQNGGFSISPKGAGRAYFSSSSTTGIYINRIES
;
A
#
# COMPACT_ATOMS: atom_id res chain seq x y z
N MET A 1 6.28 10.61 11.95
CA MET A 1 5.38 9.46 12.21
C MET A 1 5.90 8.31 11.37
N ASN A 2 6.19 7.17 12.00
CA ASN A 2 6.69 5.99 11.29
C ASN A 2 5.50 5.14 10.77
N TYR A 3 5.76 4.14 9.93
CA TYR A 3 4.69 3.36 9.28
C TYR A 3 3.87 2.53 10.27
N LYS A 4 4.45 2.12 11.41
CA LYS A 4 3.73 1.38 12.47
C LYS A 4 2.68 2.28 13.11
N ASP A 5 3.04 3.54 13.38
CA ASP A 5 2.11 4.52 13.94
C ASP A 5 0.90 4.74 12.99
N VAL A 6 1.13 4.76 11.68
CA VAL A 6 0.06 4.86 10.67
C VAL A 6 -0.82 3.61 10.69
N VAL A 7 -0.22 2.42 10.67
CA VAL A 7 -0.93 1.14 10.71
C VAL A 7 -1.80 1.03 11.97
N ASP A 8 -1.26 1.40 13.14
CA ASP A 8 -1.98 1.37 14.41
C ASP A 8 -3.15 2.36 14.43
N LYS A 9 -2.98 3.57 13.88
CA LYS A 9 -4.03 4.59 13.77
C LYS A 9 -5.27 4.09 13.03
N TYR A 10 -5.08 3.26 11.99
CA TYR A 10 -6.16 2.76 11.14
C TYR A 10 -6.60 1.33 11.47
N ASN A 11 -6.04 0.70 12.52
CA ASN A 11 -6.30 -0.70 12.88
C ASN A 11 -7.73 -0.96 13.39
N MET A 12 -8.49 0.08 13.76
CA MET A 12 -9.88 -0.02 14.21
C MET A 12 -10.91 0.35 13.13
N GLU A 13 -10.47 0.83 11.96
CA GLU A 13 -11.36 1.14 10.84
C GLU A 13 -11.47 -0.08 9.91
N ASP A 14 -12.62 -0.26 9.22
CA ASP A 14 -12.77 -1.29 8.17
C ASP A 14 -12.02 -0.83 6.90
N VAL A 15 -10.69 -0.82 7.00
CA VAL A 15 -9.78 -0.45 5.93
C VAL A 15 -9.55 -1.65 5.03
N ARG A 16 -10.06 -1.57 3.81
CA ARG A 16 -9.82 -2.56 2.76
C ARG A 16 -9.30 -1.89 1.50
N ILE A 17 -8.08 -2.25 1.16
CA ILE A 17 -7.43 -1.92 -0.10
C ILE A 17 -7.55 -3.15 -1.02
N SER A 18 -7.89 -2.93 -2.27
CA SER A 18 -7.81 -3.93 -3.33
C SER A 18 -6.68 -3.53 -4.29
N THR A 19 -5.80 -4.47 -4.59
CA THR A 19 -4.67 -4.27 -5.49
C THR A 19 -4.65 -5.30 -6.60
N ARG A 20 -4.50 -4.82 -7.84
CA ARG A 20 -4.35 -5.68 -9.02
C ARG A 20 -3.58 -4.96 -10.12
N ILE A 21 -2.98 -5.74 -11.01
CA ILE A 21 -2.46 -5.23 -12.28
C ILE A 21 -3.63 -5.20 -13.28
N ILE A 22 -3.75 -4.10 -13.99
CA ILE A 22 -4.65 -3.95 -15.15
C ILE A 22 -3.75 -3.94 -16.38
N ASP A 23 -3.91 -4.95 -17.24
CA ASP A 23 -3.25 -4.97 -18.54
C ASP A 23 -3.86 -3.89 -19.45
N ALA A 24 -3.03 -3.20 -20.22
CA ALA A 24 -3.51 -2.25 -21.21
C ALA A 24 -3.93 -2.99 -22.48
N ASP A 25 -5.17 -2.77 -22.92
CA ASP A 25 -5.76 -3.47 -24.07
C ASP A 25 -5.07 -3.14 -25.41
N ASP A 26 -4.28 -2.07 -25.48
CA ASP A 26 -3.69 -1.50 -26.71
C ASP A 26 -2.16 -1.58 -26.78
N GLY A 27 -1.54 -2.49 -26.00
CA GLY A 27 -0.08 -2.61 -25.95
C GLY A 27 0.60 -1.54 -25.08
N GLY A 28 -0.19 -0.78 -24.30
CA GLY A 28 0.31 0.07 -23.24
C GLY A 28 1.02 -0.70 -22.12
N SER A 29 1.71 0.04 -21.25
CA SER A 29 2.31 -0.57 -20.04
C SER A 29 1.23 -0.94 -19.03
N PRO A 30 1.37 -2.08 -18.33
CA PRO A 30 0.43 -2.48 -17.29
C PRO A 30 0.32 -1.41 -16.20
N ILE A 31 -0.90 -1.19 -15.71
CA ILE A 31 -1.19 -0.21 -14.66
C ILE A 31 -1.38 -0.95 -13.35
N PHE A 32 -0.76 -0.46 -12.28
CA PHE A 32 -1.03 -0.94 -10.93
C PHE A 32 -2.25 -0.21 -10.34
N LEU A 33 -3.37 -0.90 -10.20
CA LEU A 33 -4.56 -0.35 -9.56
C LEU A 33 -4.48 -0.54 -8.04
N ILE A 34 -4.69 0.56 -7.33
CA ILE A 34 -4.96 0.59 -5.89
C ILE A 34 -6.34 1.22 -5.70
N GLU A 35 -7.31 0.45 -5.20
CA GLU A 35 -8.67 0.91 -4.93
C GLU A 35 -9.03 0.63 -3.46
N GLY A 36 -9.91 1.42 -2.86
CA GLY A 36 -10.31 1.25 -1.46
C GLY A 36 -11.30 2.31 -1.01
N THR A 37 -11.73 2.22 0.24
CA THR A 37 -12.53 3.28 0.88
C THR A 37 -11.71 4.56 1.06
N GLU A 38 -12.37 5.70 1.33
CA GLU A 38 -11.68 6.97 1.58
C GLU A 38 -10.63 6.83 2.69
N SER A 39 -10.97 6.20 3.82
CA SER A 39 -10.03 5.91 4.90
C SER A 39 -8.85 5.06 4.46
N ALA A 40 -9.09 4.04 3.62
CA ALA A 40 -8.04 3.17 3.10
C ALA A 40 -7.03 3.92 2.23
N LEU A 41 -7.52 4.81 1.36
CA LEU A 41 -6.67 5.64 0.51
C LEU A 41 -5.90 6.71 1.31
N LYS A 42 -6.50 7.26 2.37
CA LYS A 42 -5.82 8.16 3.32
C LYS A 42 -4.72 7.44 4.08
N MET A 43 -5.00 6.25 4.64
CA MET A 43 -3.99 5.41 5.27
C MET A 43 -2.81 5.17 4.34
N MET A 44 -3.09 4.82 3.08
CA MET A 44 -2.03 4.55 2.10
C MET A 44 -1.19 5.79 1.78
N SER A 45 -1.83 6.95 1.68
CA SER A 45 -1.11 8.23 1.51
C SER A 45 -0.19 8.53 2.69
N GLU A 46 -0.64 8.28 3.92
CA GLU A 46 0.19 8.43 5.13
C GLU A 46 1.35 7.44 5.18
N ILE A 47 1.17 6.21 4.68
CA ILE A 47 2.25 5.22 4.54
C ILE A 47 3.31 5.71 3.55
N PHE A 48 2.93 6.23 2.38
CA PHE A 48 3.88 6.81 1.42
C PHE A 48 4.68 7.96 2.04
N LEU A 49 4.00 8.88 2.74
CA LEU A 49 4.67 9.98 3.44
C LEU A 49 5.60 9.48 4.54
N SER A 50 5.20 8.44 5.28
CA SER A 50 6.07 7.85 6.30
C SER A 50 7.32 7.23 5.67
N ALA A 51 7.19 6.50 4.56
CA ALA A 51 8.32 5.87 3.88
C ALA A 51 9.28 6.91 3.29
N ALA A 52 8.76 8.03 2.78
CA ALA A 52 9.57 9.14 2.28
C ALA A 52 10.38 9.84 3.39
N ASN A 53 9.79 9.93 4.60
CA ASN A 53 10.42 10.59 5.75
C ASN A 53 11.30 9.67 6.60
N ASP A 54 11.24 8.35 6.39
CA ASP A 54 12.13 7.43 7.07
C ASP A 54 13.54 7.55 6.47
N GLY A 55 14.47 8.05 7.29
CA GLY A 55 15.87 8.25 6.91
C GLY A 55 16.73 7.00 7.07
N GLN A 56 16.19 5.90 7.62
CA GLN A 56 17.01 4.74 8.02
C GLN A 56 16.54 3.35 7.53
N ASN A 57 15.44 3.19 6.77
CA ASN A 57 14.99 1.88 6.29
C ASN A 57 14.73 1.89 4.77
N GLY A 58 15.25 0.98 3.95
CA GLY A 58 15.16 -0.49 4.05
C GLY A 58 14.01 -1.05 3.20
N GLY A 59 13.05 -0.19 2.84
CA GLY A 59 11.82 -0.54 2.13
C GLY A 59 10.69 -0.98 3.07
N PHE A 60 9.46 -0.61 2.72
CA PHE A 60 8.23 -1.02 3.38
C PHE A 60 7.48 -1.99 2.49
N SER A 61 7.07 -3.15 3.01
CA SER A 61 6.35 -4.17 2.24
C SER A 61 5.08 -4.62 2.94
N ILE A 62 3.97 -4.67 2.20
CA ILE A 62 2.72 -5.31 2.63
C ILE A 62 2.16 -6.19 1.51
N SER A 63 1.53 -7.30 1.87
CA SER A 63 1.06 -8.29 0.89
C SER A 63 -0.26 -8.93 1.31
N PRO A 64 -1.18 -9.18 0.36
CA PRO A 64 -2.43 -9.90 0.63
C PRO A 64 -2.20 -11.33 1.12
N LYS A 65 -1.01 -11.91 0.88
CA LYS A 65 -0.61 -13.26 1.32
C LYS A 65 0.44 -13.25 2.44
N GLY A 66 0.66 -12.12 3.10
CA GLY A 66 1.74 -11.98 4.10
C GLY A 66 1.46 -10.91 5.15
N ALA A 67 2.50 -10.17 5.52
CA ALA A 67 2.39 -9.05 6.46
C ALA A 67 1.42 -7.99 5.90
N GLY A 68 0.52 -7.51 6.75
CA GLY A 68 -0.50 -6.53 6.34
C GLY A 68 -1.70 -7.11 5.60
N ARG A 69 -1.85 -8.45 5.50
CA ARG A 69 -3.00 -9.08 4.81
C ARG A 69 -4.38 -8.58 5.26
N ALA A 70 -4.50 -8.14 6.51
CA ALA A 70 -5.77 -7.66 7.08
C ALA A 70 -6.28 -6.39 6.39
N TYR A 71 -5.38 -5.60 5.78
CA TYR A 71 -5.72 -4.39 5.04
C TYR A 71 -6.12 -4.67 3.59
N PHE A 72 -6.04 -5.93 3.13
CA PHE A 72 -6.37 -6.28 1.75
C PHE A 72 -7.76 -6.92 1.65
N SER A 73 -8.47 -6.58 0.58
CA SER A 73 -9.63 -7.35 0.15
C SER A 73 -9.19 -8.75 -0.29
N SER A 74 -10.11 -9.72 -0.23
CA SER A 74 -9.86 -11.08 -0.72
C SER A 74 -9.62 -11.16 -2.23
N SER A 75 -9.95 -10.11 -3.00
CA SER A 75 -9.71 -10.01 -4.44
C SER A 75 -8.30 -9.55 -4.80
N SER A 76 -7.50 -9.12 -3.82
CA SER A 76 -6.17 -8.58 -4.05
C SER A 76 -5.19 -9.66 -4.49
N THR A 77 -4.47 -9.42 -5.59
CA THR A 77 -3.54 -10.40 -6.17
C THR A 77 -2.08 -10.02 -6.00
N THR A 78 -1.78 -8.75 -5.69
CA THR A 78 -0.41 -8.21 -5.69
C THR A 78 -0.11 -7.40 -4.44
N GLY A 79 1.09 -7.53 -3.87
CA GLY A 79 1.54 -6.72 -2.73
C GLY A 79 2.05 -5.33 -3.11
N ILE A 80 2.32 -4.49 -2.12
CA ILE A 80 2.92 -3.16 -2.31
C ILE A 80 4.30 -3.17 -1.65
N TYR A 81 5.32 -2.71 -2.39
CA TYR A 81 6.66 -2.44 -1.88
C TYR A 81 7.02 -0.98 -2.14
N ILE A 82 7.35 -0.24 -1.08
CA ILE A 82 7.70 1.18 -1.15
C ILE A 82 9.16 1.30 -0.70
N ASN A 83 10.02 1.74 -1.61
CA ASN A 83 11.43 1.96 -1.32
C ASN A 83 11.81 3.39 -1.68
N ARG A 84 12.27 4.14 -0.68
CA ARG A 84 12.89 5.46 -0.91
C ARG A 84 14.28 5.22 -1.50
N ILE A 85 14.54 5.86 -2.64
CA ILE A 85 15.86 5.90 -3.26
C ILE A 85 16.56 7.21 -2.90
N GLU A 86 17.88 7.19 -2.71
CA GLU A 86 18.67 8.41 -2.53
C GLU A 86 18.74 9.18 -3.85
N SER A 87 18.72 10.51 -3.76
CA SER A 87 18.79 11.45 -4.88
C SER A 87 20.13 12.18 -4.90
#